data_AF-A0A960D2Z9-F1
#
_entry.id   AF-A0A960D2Z9-F1
#
_cell.length_a   1.000
_cell.length_b   1.000
_cell.length_c   1.000
_cell.angle_alpha   90.00
_cell.angle_beta   90.00
_cell.angle_gamma   90.00
#
_symmetry.space_group_name_H-M   'P 1'
#
loop_
_entity.id
_entity.type
_entity.pdbx_description
1 polymer ?
#
loop_
_entity_poly.entity_id
_entity_poly.type
_entity_poly.pdbx_seq_one_letter_code
_entity_poly.pdbx_strand_id
1 'polypeptide(L)'
;MPGVAPDKLPTIAYPAAGARPHRRVIETLDPHVIVLFGATGDLAKRKLIPGLAYLEESSLAPDIRVVATSLEDLTDEQFLALAKEAVDTFGSRKLTGEQWAHFAERVTYVPQSAGPA
;
A
#
# COMPACT_ATOMS: atom_id res chain seq x y z
N MET A 1 -47.70 -28.70 -7.06
CA MET A 1 -46.28 -28.46 -6.72
C MET A 1 -46.03 -26.96 -6.81
N PRO A 2 -45.71 -26.26 -5.71
CA PRO A 2 -45.25 -24.87 -5.76
C PRO A 2 -43.72 -24.82 -5.97
N GLY A 3 -43.21 -23.74 -6.58
CA GLY A 3 -41.78 -23.45 -6.75
C GLY A 3 -41.24 -23.79 -8.13
N VAL A 4 -40.46 -22.97 -8.84
CA VAL A 4 -39.56 -21.87 -8.44
C VAL A 4 -39.53 -20.87 -9.61
N ALA A 5 -39.62 -19.57 -9.33
CA ALA A 5 -39.36 -18.53 -10.33
C ALA A 5 -37.88 -18.60 -10.74
N PRO A 6 -37.51 -18.45 -12.03
CA PRO A 6 -36.11 -18.42 -12.41
C PRO A 6 -35.44 -17.22 -11.75
N ASP A 7 -34.43 -17.55 -10.95
CA ASP A 7 -33.49 -16.65 -10.28
C ASP A 7 -32.91 -15.63 -11.27
N LYS A 8 -32.63 -14.42 -10.78
CA LYS A 8 -32.16 -13.28 -11.56
C LYS A 8 -30.99 -13.70 -12.46
N LEU A 9 -31.12 -13.45 -13.76
CA LEU A 9 -30.01 -13.56 -14.70
C LEU A 9 -28.82 -12.73 -14.18
N PRO A 10 -27.60 -13.29 -14.09
CA PRO A 10 -26.44 -12.48 -13.77
C PRO A 10 -26.27 -11.44 -14.88
N THR A 11 -26.26 -10.16 -14.50
CA THR A 11 -25.86 -9.05 -15.39
C THR A 11 -24.34 -9.13 -15.57
N ILE A 12 -23.88 -10.11 -16.34
CA ILE A 12 -22.56 -10.04 -16.97
C ILE A 12 -22.83 -9.32 -18.28
N ALA A 13 -22.63 -8.00 -18.29
CA ALA A 13 -22.66 -7.22 -19.51
C ALA A 13 -21.61 -7.80 -20.46
N TYR A 14 -22.06 -8.48 -21.52
CA TYR A 14 -21.16 -8.87 -22.58
C TYR A 14 -20.64 -7.58 -23.24
N PRO A 15 -19.33 -7.46 -23.49
CA PRO A 15 -18.84 -6.34 -24.26
C PRO A 15 -19.56 -6.34 -25.61
N ALA A 16 -20.13 -5.19 -25.98
CA ALA A 16 -20.85 -5.04 -27.24
C ALA A 16 -19.95 -5.44 -28.42
N ALA A 17 -20.53 -5.96 -29.50
CA ALA A 17 -19.79 -6.24 -30.72
C ALA A 17 -19.17 -4.92 -31.24
N GLY A 18 -17.85 -4.78 -31.11
CA GLY A 18 -17.12 -3.53 -31.40
C GLY A 18 -16.58 -2.78 -30.17
N ALA A 19 -16.84 -3.28 -28.95
CA ALA A 19 -16.12 -2.84 -27.77
C ALA A 19 -14.62 -3.05 -28.03
N ARG A 20 -13.87 -1.96 -28.05
CA ARG A 20 -12.41 -2.05 -28.07
C ARG A 20 -12.05 -2.87 -26.84
N PRO A 21 -11.28 -3.97 -26.95
CA PRO A 21 -10.70 -4.55 -25.76
C PRO A 21 -10.05 -3.37 -25.05
N HIS A 22 -10.44 -3.10 -23.80
CA HIS A 22 -9.63 -2.24 -22.98
C HIS A 22 -8.31 -3.00 -22.92
N ARG A 23 -7.39 -2.65 -23.83
CA ARG A 23 -6.02 -3.07 -23.73
C ARG A 23 -5.69 -2.54 -22.36
N ARG A 24 -5.58 -3.46 -21.41
CA ARG A 24 -4.90 -3.22 -20.15
C ARG A 24 -3.47 -3.03 -20.62
N VAL A 25 -3.21 -1.84 -21.15
CA VAL A 25 -1.85 -1.34 -21.23
C VAL A 25 -1.49 -1.39 -19.76
N ILE A 26 -0.65 -2.36 -19.40
CA ILE A 26 0.16 -2.22 -18.22
C ILE A 26 1.06 -1.06 -18.62
N GLU A 27 0.54 0.15 -18.49
CA GLU A 27 1.34 1.35 -18.54
C GLU A 27 2.26 1.14 -17.35
N THR A 28 3.52 0.86 -17.63
CA THR A 28 4.55 0.79 -16.61
C THR A 28 4.51 2.14 -15.92
N LEU A 29 3.91 2.17 -14.74
CA LEU A 29 3.78 3.36 -13.93
C LEU A 29 5.20 3.85 -13.62
N ASP A 30 5.43 5.14 -13.86
CA ASP A 30 6.73 5.76 -13.57
C ASP A 30 7.04 5.62 -12.07
N PRO A 31 8.33 5.68 -11.67
CA PRO A 31 8.69 5.69 -10.27
C PRO A 31 7.96 6.82 -9.51
N HIS A 32 7.48 6.52 -8.30
CA HIS A 32 6.66 7.44 -7.52
C HIS A 32 7.18 7.60 -6.09
N VAL A 33 7.11 8.83 -5.56
CA VAL A 33 7.45 9.11 -4.17
C VAL A 33 6.17 9.40 -3.39
N ILE A 34 5.97 8.69 -2.29
CA ILE A 34 4.85 8.86 -1.36
C ILE A 34 5.37 9.56 -0.12
N VAL A 35 4.91 10.79 0.12
CA VAL A 35 5.22 11.52 1.35
C VAL A 35 4.08 11.28 2.35
N LEU A 36 4.37 10.57 3.43
CA LEU A 36 3.42 10.19 4.45
C LEU A 36 3.51 11.14 5.65
N PHE A 37 2.58 12.09 5.73
CA PHE A 37 2.43 12.98 6.88
C PHE A 37 1.68 12.29 8.02
N GLY A 38 2.14 12.52 9.25
CA GLY A 38 1.57 11.86 10.43
C GLY A 38 1.90 10.37 10.45
N ALA A 39 3.12 10.00 10.03
CA ALA A 39 3.53 8.61 9.85
C ALA A 39 3.52 7.78 11.16
N THR A 40 3.56 8.43 12.32
CA THR A 40 3.46 7.78 13.64
C THR A 40 2.00 7.67 14.14
N GLY A 41 1.04 8.24 13.41
CA GLY A 41 -0.37 8.27 13.76
C GLY A 41 -1.06 6.90 13.68
N ASP A 42 -2.26 6.80 14.26
CA ASP A 42 -3.01 5.53 14.35
C ASP A 42 -3.33 4.95 12.96
N LEU A 43 -3.82 5.79 12.04
CA LEU A 43 -4.15 5.37 10.67
C LEU A 43 -2.91 4.88 9.91
N ALA A 44 -1.77 5.56 10.10
CA ALA A 44 -0.52 5.18 9.48
C ALA A 44 -0.10 3.78 9.95
N LYS A 45 -0.04 3.56 11.27
CA LYS A 45 0.35 2.27 11.85
C LYS A 45 -0.61 1.14 11.50
N ARG A 46 -1.92 1.38 11.52
CA ARG A 46 -2.92 0.31 11.38
C ARG A 46 -3.28 -0.04 9.95
N LYS A 47 -3.04 0.87 9.00
CA LYS A 47 -3.49 0.71 7.61
C LYS A 47 -2.44 1.09 6.58
N LEU A 48 -1.87 2.29 6.67
CA LEU A 48 -1.02 2.79 5.59
C LEU A 48 0.33 2.08 5.54
N ILE A 49 1.01 1.92 6.68
CA ILE A 49 2.31 1.23 6.74
C ILE A 49 2.17 -0.25 6.33
N PRO A 50 1.23 -1.05 6.89
CA PRO A 50 1.00 -2.41 6.40
C PRO A 50 0.59 -2.46 4.92
N GLY A 51 -0.28 -1.54 4.49
CA GLY A 51 -0.73 -1.48 3.09
C GLY A 51 0.40 -1.19 2.12
N LEU A 52 1.29 -0.25 2.44
CA LEU A 52 2.47 0.08 1.63
C LEU A 52 3.48 -1.07 1.59
N ALA A 53 3.70 -1.75 2.72
CA ALA A 53 4.60 -2.89 2.76
C ALA A 53 4.08 -4.07 1.90
N TYR A 54 2.76 -4.30 1.88
CA TYR A 54 2.17 -5.32 1.01
C TYR A 54 2.07 -4.91 -0.44
N LEU A 55 1.90 -3.61 -0.71
CA LEU A 55 1.91 -3.06 -2.06
C LEU A 55 3.29 -3.26 -2.68
N GLU A 56 4.35 -2.94 -1.94
CA GLU A 56 5.75 -3.15 -2.36
C GLU A 56 6.02 -4.61 -2.72
N GLU A 57 5.55 -5.55 -1.90
CA GLU A 57 5.70 -6.98 -2.17
C GLU A 57 4.86 -7.46 -3.37
N SER A 58 3.83 -6.70 -3.76
CA SER A 58 2.97 -7.08 -4.87
C SER A 58 3.59 -6.68 -6.21
N SER A 59 3.40 -7.51 -7.23
CA SER A 59 3.76 -7.19 -8.62
C SER A 59 2.88 -6.11 -9.26
N LEU A 60 2.06 -5.42 -8.45
CA LEU A 60 1.12 -4.39 -8.86
C LEU A 60 1.67 -2.98 -8.58
N ALA A 61 2.75 -2.86 -7.81
CA ALA A 61 3.33 -1.58 -7.49
C ALA A 61 4.33 -1.12 -8.56
N PRO A 62 4.31 0.16 -8.97
CA PRO A 62 5.49 0.79 -9.53
C PRO A 62 6.64 0.81 -8.53
N ASP A 63 7.83 1.21 -8.99
CA ASP A 63 8.93 1.51 -8.08
C ASP A 63 8.55 2.69 -7.18
N ILE A 64 8.26 2.41 -5.90
CA ILE A 64 7.79 3.41 -4.94
C ILE A 64 8.87 3.72 -3.89
N ARG A 65 9.00 4.98 -3.53
CA ARG A 65 9.79 5.41 -2.37
C ARG A 65 8.88 6.10 -1.35
N VAL A 66 9.04 5.76 -0.07
CA VAL A 66 8.21 6.30 1.01
C VAL A 66 9.04 7.25 1.85
N VAL A 67 8.62 8.51 1.93
CA VAL A 67 9.17 9.51 2.85
C VAL A 67 8.16 9.74 3.96
N ALA A 68 8.43 9.19 5.13
CA ALA A 68 7.60 9.33 6.30
C ALA A 68 7.99 10.59 7.09
N THR A 69 7.01 11.32 7.60
CA THR A 69 7.25 12.49 8.46
C THR A 69 6.20 12.63 9.53
N SER A 70 6.60 13.07 10.71
CA SER A 70 5.72 13.34 11.84
C SER A 70 6.33 14.36 12.81
N LEU A 71 5.56 14.72 13.84
CA LEU A 71 5.97 15.65 14.89
C LEU A 71 7.05 15.07 15.81
N GLU A 72 7.16 13.74 15.90
CA GLU A 72 8.13 13.07 16.75
C GLU A 72 9.55 13.10 16.17
N ASP A 73 10.53 13.41 17.01
CA ASP A 73 11.95 13.34 16.69
C ASP A 73 12.45 11.89 16.79
N LEU A 74 12.23 11.13 15.71
CA LEU A 74 12.71 9.77 15.55
C LEU A 74 13.86 9.72 14.55
N THR A 75 14.78 8.78 14.75
CA THR A 75 15.72 8.37 13.70
C THR A 75 15.05 7.43 12.70
N ASP A 76 15.69 7.24 11.54
CA ASP A 76 15.24 6.26 10.55
C ASP A 76 15.08 4.87 11.15
N GLU A 77 16.06 4.41 11.95
CA GLU A 77 16.02 3.09 12.58
C GLU A 77 14.88 2.94 13.59
N GLN A 78 14.62 3.99 14.37
CA GLN A 78 13.51 4.01 15.32
C GLN A 78 12.16 3.97 14.61
N PHE A 79 12.01 4.72 13.52
CA PHE A 79 10.80 4.69 12.71
C PHE A 79 10.62 3.33 12.03
N LEU A 80 11.68 2.73 11.49
CA LEU A 80 11.63 1.40 10.88
C LEU A 80 11.25 0.33 11.91
N ALA A 81 11.74 0.41 13.15
CA ALA A 81 11.32 -0.50 14.21
C ALA A 81 9.82 -0.37 14.53
N LEU A 82 9.30 0.86 14.63
CA LEU A 82 7.88 1.13 14.82
C LEU A 82 7.03 0.63 13.66
N ALA A 83 7.51 0.85 12.42
CA ALA A 83 6.84 0.37 11.22
C ALA A 83 6.81 -1.16 11.19
N LYS A 84 7.91 -1.83 11.58
CA LYS A 84 7.98 -3.29 11.67
C LYS A 84 6.95 -3.83 12.66
N GLU A 85 6.90 -3.27 13.86
CA GLU A 85 5.93 -3.63 14.88
C GLU A 85 4.49 -3.43 14.38
N ALA A 86 4.24 -2.32 13.68
CA ALA A 86 2.93 -2.02 13.11
C ALA A 86 2.50 -3.05 12.05
N VAL A 87 3.42 -3.47 11.17
CA VAL A 87 3.16 -4.54 10.20
C VAL A 87 2.93 -5.88 10.90
N ASP A 88 3.74 -6.23 11.89
CA ASP A 88 3.60 -7.50 12.62
C ASP A 88 2.30 -7.57 13.44
N THR A 89 1.81 -6.42 13.94
CA THR A 89 0.63 -6.33 14.80
C THR A 89 -0.67 -6.17 14.03
N PHE A 90 -0.70 -5.27 13.02
CA PHE A 90 -1.93 -4.91 12.30
C PHE A 90 -2.01 -5.48 10.89
N GLY A 91 -0.91 -6.06 10.41
CA GLY A 91 -0.85 -6.73 9.13
C GLY A 91 -1.77 -7.94 9.03
N SER A 92 -2.37 -8.16 7.87
CA SER A 92 -3.15 -9.36 7.56
C SER A 92 -2.29 -10.62 7.41
N ARG A 93 -1.00 -10.45 7.10
CA ARG A 93 -0.01 -11.52 6.96
C ARG A 93 1.36 -11.08 7.44
N LYS A 94 2.19 -12.02 7.89
CA LYS A 94 3.58 -11.72 8.26
C LYS A 94 4.45 -11.62 7.01
N LEU A 95 5.26 -10.57 6.95
CA LEU A 95 6.32 -10.45 5.96
C LEU A 95 7.49 -11.35 6.38
N THR A 96 8.14 -11.96 5.40
CA THR A 96 9.44 -12.61 5.63
C THR A 96 10.51 -11.55 5.93
N GLY A 97 11.65 -11.97 6.50
CA GLY A 97 12.76 -11.05 6.79
C GLY A 97 13.29 -10.34 5.53
N GLU A 98 13.32 -11.03 4.40
CA GLU A 98 13.74 -10.50 3.10
C GLU A 98 12.74 -9.46 2.56
N GLN A 99 11.44 -9.77 2.58
CA GLN A 99 10.39 -8.84 2.16
C GLN A 99 10.37 -7.57 3.01
N TRP A 100 10.56 -7.73 4.33
CA TRP A 100 10.68 -6.59 5.23
C TRP A 100 11.92 -5.74 4.91
N ALA A 101 13.08 -6.38 4.68
CA ALA A 101 14.31 -5.66 4.36
C ALA A 101 14.16 -4.83 3.07
N HIS A 102 13.55 -5.42 2.04
CA HIS A 102 13.30 -4.76 0.76
C HIS A 102 12.38 -3.54 0.88
N PHE A 103 11.34 -3.63 1.74
CA PHE A 103 10.50 -2.48 2.07
C PHE A 103 11.24 -1.42 2.88
N ALA A 104 12.02 -1.84 3.89
CA ALA A 104 12.75 -0.93 4.78
C ALA A 104 13.78 -0.07 4.02
N GLU A 105 14.44 -0.62 3.00
CA GLU A 105 15.38 0.12 2.14
C GLU A 105 14.73 1.28 1.35
N ARG A 106 13.41 1.20 1.12
CA ARG A 106 12.63 2.22 0.38
C ARG A 106 11.95 3.24 1.28
N VAL A 107 12.05 3.08 2.59
CA VAL A 107 11.44 3.96 3.58
C VAL A 107 12.50 4.86 4.18
N THR A 108 12.22 6.16 4.22
CA THR A 108 13.07 7.16 4.89
C THR A 108 12.18 8.01 5.80
N TYR A 109 12.62 8.29 7.01
CA TYR A 109 11.91 9.13 7.96
C TYR A 109 12.59 10.50 8.06
N VAL A 110 11.80 11.56 8.03
CA VAL A 110 12.28 12.93 8.22
C VAL A 110 11.41 13.59 9.30
N PRO A 111 11.94 13.92 10.48
CA PRO A 111 11.18 14.62 11.50
C PRO A 111 10.82 16.03 11.01
N GLN A 112 9.65 16.54 11.40
CA GLN A 112 9.22 17.88 10.99
C GLN A 112 10.15 18.99 11.51
N SER A 113 10.85 18.74 12.62
CA SER A 113 11.88 19.62 13.19
C SER A 113 13.09 19.84 12.26
N ALA A 114 13.35 18.92 11.32
CA ALA A 114 14.42 19.05 10.34
C ALA A 114 14.04 19.93 9.14
N GLY A 115 12.81 20.44 9.10
CA GLY A 115 12.36 21.39 8.08
C GLY A 115 13.01 22.77 8.21
N PRO A 116 13.01 23.58 7.13
CA PRO A 116 13.50 24.96 7.19
C PRO A 116 12.68 25.80 8.18
N ALA A 117 13.39 26.63 8.95
CA ALA A 117 12.83 27.52 9.97
C ALA A 117 11.99 28.68 9.39
#